data_AF-A0A0B5H3U2-F1
#
_entry.id   AF-A0A0B5H3U2-F1
#
_cell.length_a   1.000
_cell.length_b   1.000
_cell.length_c   1.000
_cell.angle_alpha   90.00
_cell.angle_beta   90.00
_cell.angle_gamma   90.00
#
_symmetry.space_group_name_H-M   'P 1'
#
loop_
_entity.id
_entity.type
_entity.pdbx_description
1 polymer ?
#
loop_
_entity_poly.entity_id
_entity_poly.type
_entity_poly.pdbx_seq_one_letter_code
_entity_poly.pdbx_strand_id
1 'polypeptide(L)'
;MYPGTHFIVAQTALITGLPVEALQPIVMYLVTGVFVAGCAVFGRALGGKPAGQCVFIAAVPLVLGKYMQHLMPWFIAFALLPITLFVAESLRKGQLAGSNTVSATLCAAVLLFGIVFIHPMSAALAGVVLGCGLIAVTAYNWRTVEIERQYRVTWGLLIAIPLVAWYFAMPTFSRLARQTALSLVAASPGAAARAGEAGASGYTTWQIIRRYAIGEFGTLILYLAAGGVIALWFGYTLFHGRDIKSGEVVACAIYVTGGTIGVIFVMFRAIITEFYRMNQLTLFGAILLIGLGMAVLHTHNDNLRSGVLLNSVATSALVLVVITAGSLAVFNVYDERRHATQAEFEGVNHHMTYANYDLNTRSLRVSAIASEYTIGTQRASNIPWTERPFHQLRPNSGLPDDLGYTTNKSVSSLFDGRGYIVISERNQDWVAVEPPNRHQYVKYISDEEMSRLRSDNRARQVYDNGGSWIWWVR
;
A
#
# COMPACT_ATOMS: atom_id res chain seq x y z
N MET A 1 12.10 3.42 -11.04
CA MET A 1 11.24 2.26 -11.37
C MET A 1 11.77 1.03 -10.65
N TYR A 2 10.88 0.18 -10.14
CA TYR A 2 11.25 -1.12 -9.55
C TYR A 2 11.09 -2.20 -10.63
N PRO A 3 12.18 -2.70 -11.24
CA PRO A 3 12.12 -3.55 -12.44
C PRO A 3 11.50 -4.93 -12.17
N GLY A 4 11.58 -5.43 -10.92
CA GLY A 4 11.13 -6.78 -10.57
C GLY A 4 9.64 -7.03 -10.83
N THR A 5 8.76 -6.09 -10.51
CA THR A 5 7.32 -6.26 -10.70
C THR A 5 6.92 -6.28 -12.17
N HIS A 6 7.47 -5.36 -12.98
CA HIS A 6 7.23 -5.33 -14.41
C HIS A 6 7.79 -6.58 -15.10
N PHE A 7 8.96 -7.05 -14.66
CA PHE A 7 9.54 -8.29 -15.16
C PHE A 7 8.65 -9.49 -14.84
N ILE A 8 8.18 -9.64 -13.60
CA ILE A 8 7.29 -10.75 -13.20
C ILE A 8 6.02 -10.75 -14.08
N VAL A 9 5.36 -9.59 -14.21
CA VAL A 9 4.11 -9.50 -14.98
C VAL A 9 4.35 -9.75 -16.47
N ALA A 10 5.39 -9.16 -17.06
CA ALA A 10 5.72 -9.34 -18.47
C ALA A 10 6.11 -10.79 -18.79
N GLN A 11 6.92 -11.44 -17.95
CA GLN A 11 7.28 -12.85 -18.16
C GLN A 11 6.08 -13.77 -17.97
N THR A 12 5.20 -13.49 -17.00
CA THR A 12 3.96 -14.25 -16.83
C THR A 12 3.06 -14.10 -18.05
N ALA A 13 2.96 -12.90 -18.63
CA ALA A 13 2.22 -12.66 -19.87
C ALA A 13 2.80 -13.45 -21.06
N LEU A 14 4.12 -13.45 -21.21
CA LEU A 14 4.81 -14.21 -22.26
C LEU A 14 4.59 -15.72 -22.13
N ILE A 15 4.65 -16.27 -20.92
CA ILE A 15 4.50 -17.72 -20.69
C ILE A 15 3.04 -18.17 -20.84
N THR A 16 2.09 -17.37 -20.35
CA THR A 16 0.68 -17.75 -20.34
C THR A 16 -0.07 -17.35 -21.61
N GLY A 17 0.48 -16.42 -22.39
CA GLY A 17 -0.20 -15.81 -23.54
C GLY A 17 -1.36 -14.89 -23.15
N LEU A 18 -1.58 -14.64 -21.86
CA LEU A 18 -2.66 -13.78 -21.38
C LEU A 18 -2.27 -12.29 -21.42
N PRO A 19 -3.23 -11.39 -21.69
CA PRO A 19 -2.99 -9.96 -21.58
C PRO A 19 -2.63 -9.56 -20.15
N VAL A 20 -1.79 -8.54 -20.00
CA VAL A 20 -1.27 -8.07 -18.70
C VAL A 20 -2.40 -7.69 -17.75
N GLU A 21 -3.47 -7.14 -18.31
CA GLU A 21 -4.68 -6.70 -17.62
C GLU A 21 -5.39 -7.86 -16.93
N ALA A 22 -5.43 -9.04 -17.57
CA ALA A 22 -6.03 -10.24 -17.00
C ALA A 22 -5.13 -10.88 -15.92
N LEU A 23 -3.80 -10.76 -16.07
CA LEU A 23 -2.83 -11.34 -15.15
C LEU A 23 -2.65 -10.56 -13.87
N GLN A 24 -2.75 -9.23 -13.93
CA GLN A 24 -2.53 -8.37 -12.78
C GLN A 24 -3.37 -8.75 -11.54
N PRO A 25 -4.71 -8.96 -11.63
CA PRO A 25 -5.51 -9.39 -10.48
C PRO A 25 -5.17 -10.83 -10.03
N ILE A 26 -4.86 -11.74 -10.95
CA ILE A 26 -4.50 -13.13 -10.62
C ILE A 26 -3.22 -13.16 -9.80
N VAL A 27 -2.15 -12.52 -10.29
CA VAL A 27 -0.85 -12.45 -9.62
C VAL A 27 -0.98 -11.78 -8.25
N MET A 28 -1.80 -10.73 -8.15
CA MET A 28 -2.09 -10.04 -6.91
C MET A 28 -2.80 -10.94 -5.86
N TYR A 29 -3.83 -11.70 -6.24
CA TYR A 29 -4.48 -12.64 -5.32
C TYR A 29 -3.54 -13.78 -4.91
N LEU A 30 -2.70 -14.26 -5.83
CA LEU A 30 -1.66 -15.25 -5.52
C LEU A 30 -0.65 -14.71 -4.51
N VAL A 31 -0.11 -13.51 -4.72
CA VAL A 31 0.81 -12.84 -3.79
C VAL A 31 0.18 -12.66 -2.41
N THR A 32 -1.10 -12.30 -2.37
CA THR A 32 -1.85 -12.16 -1.11
C THR A 32 -2.05 -13.50 -0.42
N GLY A 33 -2.39 -14.55 -1.17
CA GLY A 33 -2.47 -15.92 -0.64
C GLY A 33 -1.13 -16.40 -0.07
N VAL A 34 -0.02 -16.10 -0.76
CA VAL A 34 1.35 -16.37 -0.29
C VAL A 34 1.63 -15.64 1.03
N PHE A 35 1.23 -14.37 1.16
CA PHE A 35 1.37 -13.61 2.40
C PHE A 35 0.57 -14.22 3.56
N VAL A 36 -0.72 -14.52 3.34
CA VAL A 36 -1.63 -15.11 4.36
C VAL A 36 -1.13 -16.48 4.80
N ALA A 37 -0.80 -17.36 3.85
CA ALA A 37 -0.23 -18.67 4.13
C ALA A 37 1.12 -18.55 4.85
N GLY A 38 1.97 -17.63 4.40
CA GLY A 38 3.25 -17.29 5.03
C GLY A 38 3.09 -16.88 6.50
N CYS A 39 2.13 -16.01 6.80
CA CYS A 39 1.82 -15.62 8.18
C CYS A 39 1.40 -16.84 9.02
N ALA A 40 0.53 -17.69 8.48
CA ALA A 40 0.04 -18.89 9.17
C ALA A 40 1.17 -19.88 9.49
N VAL A 41 2.06 -20.16 8.53
CA VAL A 41 3.20 -21.08 8.78
C VAL A 41 4.20 -20.47 9.74
N PHE A 42 4.46 -19.15 9.68
CA PHE A 42 5.33 -18.49 10.65
C PHE A 42 4.73 -18.48 12.05
N GLY A 43 3.45 -18.14 12.19
CA GLY A 43 2.71 -18.24 13.45
C GLY A 43 2.74 -19.66 14.03
N ARG A 44 2.64 -20.68 13.18
CA ARG A 44 2.82 -22.08 13.57
C ARG A 44 4.22 -22.37 14.09
N ALA A 45 5.26 -21.85 13.45
CA ALA A 45 6.63 -22.01 13.93
C ALA A 45 6.85 -21.32 15.29
N LEU A 46 6.17 -20.20 15.55
CA LEU A 46 6.27 -19.48 16.83
C LEU A 46 5.50 -20.17 17.97
N GLY A 47 4.25 -20.55 17.76
CA GLY A 47 3.33 -20.99 18.82
C GLY A 47 2.63 -22.35 18.62
N GLY A 48 3.03 -23.12 17.60
CA GLY A 48 2.44 -24.43 17.29
C GLY A 48 1.18 -24.37 16.42
N LYS A 49 0.51 -25.53 16.22
CA LYS A 49 -0.64 -25.66 15.30
C LYS A 49 -1.79 -24.68 15.59
N PRO A 50 -2.24 -24.48 16.84
CA PRO A 50 -3.34 -23.53 17.14
C PRO A 50 -2.98 -22.08 16.79
N ALA A 51 -1.73 -21.67 17.04
CA ALA A 51 -1.24 -20.35 16.65
C ALA A 51 -1.28 -20.16 15.13
N GLY A 52 -0.83 -21.14 14.36
CA GLY A 52 -0.90 -21.08 12.90
C GLY A 52 -2.33 -20.91 12.36
N GLN A 53 -3.29 -21.62 12.94
CA GLN A 53 -4.71 -21.51 12.55
C GLN A 53 -5.29 -20.14 12.92
N CYS A 54 -5.04 -19.66 14.13
CA CYS A 54 -5.55 -18.35 14.56
C CYS A 54 -4.91 -17.20 13.78
N VAL A 55 -3.61 -17.29 13.48
CA VAL A 55 -2.90 -16.33 12.63
C VAL A 55 -3.44 -16.35 11.20
N PHE A 56 -3.75 -17.53 10.65
CA PHE A 56 -4.40 -17.64 9.34
C PHE A 56 -5.73 -16.88 9.33
N ILE A 57 -6.62 -17.16 10.29
CA ILE A 57 -7.92 -16.50 10.43
C ILE A 57 -7.75 -14.99 10.58
N ALA A 58 -6.79 -14.54 11.40
CA ALA A 58 -6.49 -13.13 11.57
C ALA A 58 -5.92 -12.47 10.31
N ALA A 59 -5.26 -13.20 9.40
CA ALA A 59 -4.68 -12.63 8.18
C ALA A 59 -5.68 -12.56 7.01
N VAL A 60 -6.69 -13.45 6.96
CA VAL A 60 -7.65 -13.56 5.85
C VAL A 60 -8.35 -12.24 5.47
N PRO A 61 -8.86 -11.41 6.42
CA PRO A 61 -9.52 -10.15 6.07
C PRO A 61 -8.66 -9.18 5.26
N LEU A 62 -7.34 -9.32 5.31
CA LEU A 62 -6.43 -8.46 4.55
C LEU A 62 -6.45 -8.72 3.05
N VAL A 63 -7.03 -9.84 2.59
CA VAL A 63 -7.33 -10.06 1.17
C VAL A 63 -8.25 -8.97 0.61
N LEU A 64 -9.07 -8.39 1.49
CA LEU A 64 -9.96 -7.28 1.16
C LEU A 64 -9.29 -5.92 1.45
N GLY A 65 -8.05 -5.87 1.92
CA GLY A 65 -7.38 -4.59 2.17
C GLY A 65 -7.03 -3.89 0.86
N LYS A 66 -7.33 -2.58 0.74
CA LYS A 66 -7.02 -1.70 -0.42
C LYS A 66 -5.65 -1.95 -1.05
N TYR A 67 -4.63 -2.13 -0.22
CA TYR A 67 -3.24 -2.26 -0.67
C TYR A 67 -2.81 -3.68 -1.05
N MET A 68 -3.64 -4.68 -0.74
CA MET A 68 -3.44 -6.07 -1.17
C MET A 68 -4.19 -6.36 -2.48
N GLN A 69 -4.87 -5.34 -3.02
CA GLN A 69 -5.58 -5.35 -4.30
C GLN A 69 -4.89 -4.57 -5.41
N HIS A 70 -3.64 -4.18 -5.17
CA HIS A 70 -2.79 -3.60 -6.19
C HIS A 70 -1.46 -4.32 -6.17
N LEU A 71 -0.99 -4.72 -7.34
CA LEU A 71 0.31 -5.34 -7.49
C LEU A 71 1.42 -4.29 -7.37
N MET A 72 1.70 -3.86 -6.15
CA MET A 72 2.77 -2.92 -5.85
C MET A 72 4.09 -3.68 -5.58
N PRO A 73 5.24 -3.18 -6.05
CA PRO A 73 6.53 -3.85 -5.82
C PRO A 73 6.84 -4.14 -4.36
N TRP A 74 6.52 -3.18 -3.48
CA TRP A 74 6.73 -3.36 -2.05
C TRP A 74 5.91 -4.51 -1.48
N PHE A 75 4.71 -4.77 -2.01
CA PHE A 75 3.79 -5.77 -1.47
C PHE A 75 4.23 -7.17 -1.85
N ILE A 76 4.70 -7.37 -3.08
CA ILE A 76 5.29 -8.64 -3.51
C ILE A 76 6.49 -9.00 -2.62
N ALA A 77 7.40 -8.04 -2.38
CA ALA A 77 8.53 -8.25 -1.49
C ALA A 77 8.09 -8.51 -0.04
N PHE A 78 7.07 -7.79 0.44
CA PHE A 78 6.53 -7.97 1.78
C PHE A 78 5.84 -9.32 1.97
N ALA A 79 5.19 -9.86 0.93
CA ALA A 79 4.55 -11.17 0.95
C ALA A 79 5.53 -12.33 1.17
N LEU A 80 6.79 -12.16 0.77
CA LEU A 80 7.85 -13.14 0.97
C LEU A 80 8.43 -13.11 2.40
N LEU A 81 8.22 -12.02 3.14
CA LEU A 81 8.80 -11.83 4.48
C LEU A 81 8.34 -12.92 5.48
N PRO A 82 7.04 -13.23 5.65
CA PRO A 82 6.62 -14.25 6.60
C PRO A 82 7.19 -15.64 6.30
N ILE A 83 7.33 -16.00 5.02
CA ILE A 83 7.93 -17.27 4.61
C ILE A 83 9.42 -17.29 4.94
N THR A 84 10.12 -16.19 4.68
CA THR A 84 11.54 -16.05 5.05
C THR A 84 11.75 -16.22 6.55
N LEU A 85 10.86 -15.61 7.35
CA LEU A 85 10.89 -15.72 8.82
C LEU A 85 10.53 -17.13 9.30
N PHE A 86 9.59 -17.80 8.66
CA PHE A 86 9.27 -19.21 8.92
C PHE A 86 10.49 -20.10 8.72
N VAL A 87 11.22 -19.94 7.61
CA VAL A 87 12.43 -20.71 7.34
C VAL A 87 13.51 -20.40 8.38
N ALA A 88 13.73 -19.13 8.70
CA ALA A 88 14.70 -18.70 9.70
C ALA A 88 14.39 -19.27 11.11
N GLU A 89 13.12 -19.24 11.51
CA GLU A 89 12.66 -19.78 12.79
C GLU A 89 12.74 -21.31 12.85
N SER A 90 12.41 -21.99 11.75
CA SER A 90 12.50 -23.45 11.65
C SER A 90 13.96 -23.93 11.74
N LEU A 91 14.88 -23.20 11.09
CA LEU A 91 16.33 -23.42 11.20
C LEU A 91 16.82 -23.18 12.63
N ARG A 92 16.37 -22.11 13.28
CA ARG A 92 16.72 -21.77 14.67
C ARG A 92 16.29 -22.88 15.64
N LYS A 93 15.05 -23.36 15.51
CA LYS A 93 14.49 -24.42 16.35
C LYS A 93 15.02 -25.83 16.00
N GLY A 94 15.83 -25.97 14.96
CA GLY A 94 16.36 -27.27 14.53
C GLY A 94 15.26 -28.23 14.05
N GLN A 95 14.13 -27.70 13.57
CA GLN A 95 12.99 -28.50 13.11
C GLN A 95 13.22 -29.14 11.72
N LEU A 96 14.33 -28.79 11.08
CA LEU A 96 14.74 -29.31 9.77
C LEU A 96 15.87 -30.33 9.96
N ALA A 97 15.71 -31.51 9.37
CA ALA A 97 16.76 -32.54 9.35
C ALA A 97 18.07 -32.00 8.72
N GLY A 98 19.20 -32.64 9.04
CA GLY A 98 20.53 -32.20 8.57
C GLY A 98 20.63 -32.05 7.04
N SER A 99 20.05 -32.99 6.27
CA SER A 99 19.98 -32.91 4.81
C SER A 99 19.13 -31.74 4.29
N ASN A 100 18.10 -31.34 5.06
CA ASN A 100 17.19 -30.26 4.71
C ASN A 100 17.71 -28.87 5.14
N THR A 101 18.75 -28.82 5.97
CA THR A 101 19.29 -27.55 6.51
C THR A 101 19.96 -26.72 5.41
N VAL A 102 20.72 -27.36 4.51
CA VAL A 102 21.35 -26.70 3.36
C VAL A 102 20.28 -26.15 2.41
N SER A 103 19.31 -26.99 2.03
CA SER A 103 18.21 -26.60 1.14
C SER A 103 17.35 -25.47 1.72
N ALA A 104 17.04 -25.51 3.02
CA ALA A 104 16.32 -24.44 3.70
C ALA A 104 17.13 -23.14 3.77
N THR A 105 18.44 -23.23 4.01
CA THR A 105 19.33 -22.05 4.00
C THR A 105 19.38 -21.42 2.61
N LEU A 106 19.49 -22.25 1.56
CA LEU A 106 19.44 -21.78 0.17
C LEU A 106 18.09 -21.13 -0.16
N CYS A 107 16.99 -21.74 0.28
CA CYS A 107 15.65 -21.17 0.12
C CYS A 107 15.52 -19.79 0.79
N ALA A 108 15.99 -19.64 2.04
CA ALA A 108 15.99 -18.34 2.73
C ALA A 108 16.85 -17.31 1.98
N ALA A 109 18.00 -17.71 1.45
CA ALA A 109 18.87 -16.84 0.65
C ALA A 109 18.18 -16.37 -0.65
N VAL A 110 17.51 -17.28 -1.36
CA VAL A 110 16.73 -16.95 -2.58
C VAL A 110 15.56 -16.02 -2.26
N LEU A 111 14.85 -16.25 -1.16
CA LEU A 111 13.75 -15.38 -0.73
C LEU A 111 14.27 -13.98 -0.37
N LEU A 112 15.34 -13.87 0.43
CA LEU A 112 15.97 -12.59 0.77
C LEU A 112 16.47 -11.87 -0.48
N PHE A 113 17.10 -12.58 -1.40
CA PHE A 113 17.49 -12.04 -2.71
C PHE A 113 16.28 -11.49 -3.45
N GLY A 114 15.17 -12.25 -3.51
CA GLY A 114 13.92 -11.80 -4.13
C GLY A 114 13.37 -10.52 -3.49
N ILE A 115 13.35 -10.44 -2.15
CA ILE A 115 12.91 -9.24 -1.41
C ILE A 115 13.77 -8.03 -1.80
N VAL A 116 15.10 -8.17 -1.81
CA VAL A 116 16.01 -7.08 -2.20
C VAL A 116 15.82 -6.73 -3.67
N PHE A 117 15.80 -7.71 -4.57
CA PHE A 117 15.67 -7.48 -6.01
C PHE A 117 14.35 -6.76 -6.39
N ILE A 118 13.24 -7.15 -5.75
CA ILE A 118 11.93 -6.57 -6.00
C ILE A 118 11.79 -5.19 -5.35
N HIS A 119 12.14 -5.05 -4.08
CA HIS A 119 11.94 -3.81 -3.33
C HIS A 119 12.89 -3.67 -2.12
N PRO A 120 14.03 -2.97 -2.27
CA PRO A 120 15.08 -2.85 -1.25
C PRO A 120 14.68 -2.21 0.07
N MET A 121 13.71 -1.30 0.06
CA MET A 121 13.16 -0.78 1.31
C MET A 121 12.48 -1.89 2.12
N SER A 122 11.84 -2.86 1.46
CA SER A 122 11.28 -4.04 2.15
C SER A 122 12.37 -4.96 2.68
N ALA A 123 13.56 -4.99 2.04
CA ALA A 123 14.71 -5.72 2.58
C ALA A 123 15.27 -5.07 3.85
N ALA A 124 15.32 -3.73 3.92
CA ALA A 124 15.67 -3.03 5.16
C ALA A 124 14.67 -3.37 6.28
N LEU A 125 13.38 -3.38 5.98
CA LEU A 125 12.33 -3.81 6.92
C LEU A 125 12.49 -5.28 7.34
N ALA A 126 12.84 -6.17 6.41
CA ALA A 126 13.15 -7.57 6.72
C ALA A 126 14.34 -7.69 7.68
N GLY A 127 15.40 -6.90 7.45
CA GLY A 127 16.55 -6.80 8.34
C GLY A 127 16.18 -6.31 9.74
N VAL A 128 15.33 -5.28 9.83
CA VAL A 128 14.79 -4.80 11.12
C VAL A 128 14.03 -5.91 11.84
N VAL A 129 13.16 -6.66 11.15
CA VAL A 129 12.37 -7.75 11.77
C VAL A 129 13.27 -8.89 12.26
N LEU A 130 14.26 -9.30 11.47
CA LEU A 130 15.24 -10.30 11.89
C LEU A 130 16.06 -9.82 13.09
N GLY A 131 16.45 -8.54 13.11
CA GLY A 131 17.11 -7.90 14.24
C GLY A 131 16.22 -7.88 15.50
N CYS A 132 14.93 -7.58 15.35
CA CYS A 132 13.96 -7.64 16.45
C CYS A 132 13.87 -9.05 17.01
N GLY A 133 13.81 -10.07 16.15
CA GLY A 133 13.80 -11.47 16.58
C GLY A 133 15.06 -11.83 17.37
N LEU A 134 16.24 -11.41 16.90
CA LEU A 134 17.51 -11.63 17.59
C LEU A 134 17.53 -10.96 18.97
N ILE A 135 17.15 -9.67 19.05
CA ILE A 135 17.10 -8.90 20.31
C ILE A 135 16.08 -9.53 21.26
N ALA A 136 14.89 -9.88 20.78
CA ALA A 136 13.82 -10.49 21.57
C ALA A 136 14.24 -11.84 22.16
N VAL A 137 14.84 -12.74 21.36
CA VAL A 137 15.34 -14.03 21.83
C VAL A 137 16.49 -13.86 22.82
N THR A 138 17.37 -12.88 22.60
CA THR A 138 18.47 -12.59 23.54
C THR A 138 17.95 -12.08 24.88
N ALA A 139 16.99 -11.14 24.85
CA ALA A 139 16.32 -10.64 26.04
C ALA A 139 15.53 -11.74 26.77
N TYR A 140 14.89 -12.65 26.03
CA TYR A 140 14.21 -13.81 26.57
C TYR A 140 15.19 -14.72 27.34
N ASN A 141 16.26 -15.17 26.68
CA ASN A 141 17.27 -16.07 27.28
C ASN A 141 17.92 -15.45 28.53
N TRP A 142 18.17 -14.14 28.52
CA TRP A 142 18.73 -13.45 29.69
C TRP A 142 17.77 -13.50 30.89
N ARG A 143 16.46 -13.50 30.65
CA ARG A 143 15.44 -13.47 31.68
C ARG A 143 15.05 -14.85 32.21
N THR A 144 14.93 -15.86 31.35
CA THR A 144 14.34 -17.16 31.72
C THR A 144 15.36 -18.22 32.13
N VAL A 145 16.67 -17.94 32.05
CA VAL A 145 17.76 -18.93 32.24
C VAL A 145 17.73 -20.09 31.22
N GLU A 146 16.68 -20.18 30.40
CA GLU A 146 16.59 -21.06 29.25
C GLU A 146 17.51 -20.58 28.12
N ILE A 147 18.24 -21.52 27.52
CA ILE A 147 19.10 -21.22 26.37
C ILE A 147 18.35 -21.62 25.10
N GLU A 148 17.52 -20.72 24.56
CA GLU A 148 17.06 -20.89 23.19
C GLU A 148 18.20 -20.59 22.19
N ARG A 149 18.25 -21.36 21.09
CA ARG A 149 19.19 -21.13 20.00
C ARG A 149 18.93 -19.76 19.36
N GLN A 150 19.99 -19.01 19.09
CA GLN A 150 19.92 -17.76 18.33
C GLN A 150 19.79 -18.02 16.82
N TYR A 151 19.28 -17.04 16.08
CA TYR A 151 19.19 -17.11 14.63
C TYR A 151 20.60 -17.17 14.01
N ARG A 152 20.86 -18.19 13.18
CA ARG A 152 22.06 -18.27 12.35
C ARG A 152 21.85 -17.45 11.07
N VAL A 153 22.00 -16.13 11.16
CA VAL A 153 21.71 -15.18 10.06
C VAL A 153 22.93 -14.93 9.15
N THR A 154 24.05 -15.61 9.39
CA THR A 154 25.34 -15.32 8.73
C THR A 154 25.28 -15.34 7.21
N TRP A 155 24.61 -16.31 6.59
CA TRP A 155 24.51 -16.40 5.12
C TRP A 155 23.55 -15.40 4.48
N GLY A 156 22.43 -15.11 5.16
CA GLY A 156 21.47 -14.10 4.70
C GLY A 156 22.06 -12.69 4.73
N LEU A 157 22.88 -12.38 5.75
CA LEU A 157 23.61 -11.13 5.85
C LEU A 157 24.71 -11.02 4.77
N LEU A 158 25.42 -12.11 4.47
CA LEU A 158 26.44 -12.13 3.41
C LEU A 158 25.88 -11.83 2.02
N ILE A 159 24.61 -12.13 1.76
CA ILE A 159 23.94 -11.84 0.48
C ILE A 159 23.21 -10.49 0.54
N ALA A 160 22.51 -10.20 1.63
CA ALA A 160 21.73 -8.97 1.78
C ALA A 160 22.63 -7.73 1.84
N ILE A 161 23.79 -7.78 2.53
CA ILE A 161 24.67 -6.62 2.67
C ILE A 161 25.23 -6.15 1.32
N PRO A 162 25.84 -7.01 0.46
CA PRO A 162 26.31 -6.60 -0.86
C PRO A 162 25.19 -6.09 -1.77
N LEU A 163 24.00 -6.69 -1.71
CA LEU A 163 22.87 -6.25 -2.54
C LEU A 163 22.28 -4.93 -2.07
N VAL A 164 22.18 -4.72 -0.76
CA VAL A 164 21.81 -3.42 -0.18
C VAL A 164 22.86 -2.38 -0.57
N ALA A 165 24.15 -2.69 -0.44
CA ALA A 165 25.25 -1.80 -0.86
C ALA A 165 25.19 -1.46 -2.36
N TRP A 166 24.97 -2.45 -3.23
CA TRP A 166 24.78 -2.26 -4.67
C TRP A 166 23.58 -1.36 -4.97
N TYR A 167 22.48 -1.50 -4.22
CA TYR A 167 21.32 -0.66 -4.42
C TYR A 167 21.51 0.77 -3.91
N PHE A 168 22.21 0.96 -2.79
CA PHE A 168 22.60 2.29 -2.31
C PHE A 168 23.64 2.98 -3.21
N ALA A 169 24.39 2.22 -4.02
CA ALA A 169 25.25 2.78 -5.07
C ALA A 169 24.45 3.43 -6.21
N MET A 170 23.13 3.17 -6.34
CA MET A 170 22.29 3.80 -7.35
C MET A 170 21.97 5.28 -6.98
N PRO A 171 22.27 6.27 -7.85
CA PRO A 171 22.12 7.70 -7.55
C PRO A 171 20.69 8.14 -7.17
N THR A 172 19.68 7.42 -7.64
CA THR A 172 18.28 7.71 -7.33
C THR A 172 17.96 7.36 -5.88
N PHE A 173 18.49 6.24 -5.38
CA PHE A 173 18.17 5.74 -4.05
C PHE A 173 18.99 6.45 -2.97
N SER A 174 20.28 6.68 -3.21
CA SER A 174 21.12 7.48 -2.31
C SER A 174 20.57 8.88 -2.09
N ARG A 175 20.03 9.52 -3.16
CA ARG A 175 19.34 10.81 -3.08
C ARG A 175 18.06 10.74 -2.23
N LEU A 176 17.27 9.69 -2.42
CA LEU A 176 16.01 9.47 -1.68
C LEU A 176 16.27 9.21 -0.18
N ALA A 177 17.26 8.37 0.12
CA ALA A 177 17.71 8.14 1.50
C ALA A 177 18.24 9.43 2.14
N ARG A 178 19.06 10.20 1.41
CA ARG A 178 19.57 11.50 1.87
C ARG A 178 18.45 12.51 2.12
N GLN A 179 17.47 12.62 1.24
CA GLN A 179 16.32 13.50 1.42
C GLN A 179 15.48 13.11 2.65
N THR A 180 15.31 11.81 2.90
CA THR A 180 14.60 11.31 4.10
C THR A 180 15.40 11.61 5.37
N ALA A 181 16.72 11.39 5.36
CA ALA A 181 17.58 11.71 6.49
C ALA A 181 17.58 13.22 6.77
N LEU A 182 17.66 14.06 5.72
CA LEU A 182 17.59 15.50 5.84
C LEU A 182 16.23 15.99 6.36
N SER A 183 15.11 15.37 5.97
CA SER A 183 13.80 15.76 6.48
C SER A 183 13.59 15.38 7.95
N LEU A 184 14.18 14.26 8.40
CA LEU A 184 14.24 13.86 9.80
C LEU A 184 15.08 14.85 10.62
N VAL A 185 16.29 15.18 10.16
CA VAL A 185 17.19 16.13 10.83
C VAL A 185 16.61 17.55 10.86
N ALA A 186 15.98 17.98 9.78
CA ALA A 186 15.34 19.30 9.69
C ALA A 186 14.01 19.38 10.45
N ALA A 187 13.60 18.33 11.17
CA ALA A 187 12.34 18.23 11.92
C ALA A 187 11.12 18.73 11.13
N SER A 188 11.10 18.48 9.82
CA SER A 188 10.05 19.02 8.95
C SER A 188 8.69 18.42 9.34
N PRO A 189 7.70 19.24 9.73
CA PRO A 189 6.45 18.75 10.29
C PRO A 189 5.64 17.98 9.23
N GLY A 190 5.56 16.66 9.35
CA GLY A 190 4.82 15.80 8.42
C GLY A 190 3.32 15.86 8.67
N ALA A 191 2.90 15.38 9.85
CA ALA A 191 1.50 15.34 10.25
C ALA A 191 0.86 16.74 10.37
N ALA A 192 1.57 17.72 10.94
CA ALA A 192 1.00 19.06 11.13
C ALA A 192 0.81 19.82 9.79
N ALA A 193 1.71 19.64 8.82
CA ALA A 193 1.51 20.20 7.48
C ALA A 193 0.28 19.58 6.79
N ARG A 194 0.13 18.25 6.87
CA ARG A 194 -1.05 17.56 6.33
C ARG A 194 -2.34 17.92 7.06
N ALA A 195 -2.29 18.16 8.37
CA ALA A 195 -3.44 18.62 9.14
C ALA A 195 -3.85 20.04 8.70
N GLY A 196 -2.89 20.92 8.42
CA GLY A 196 -3.15 22.24 7.83
C GLY A 196 -3.77 22.15 6.44
N GLU A 197 -3.23 21.30 5.56
CA GLU A 197 -3.81 21.02 4.23
C GLU A 197 -5.23 20.43 4.33
N ALA A 198 -5.45 19.51 5.28
CA ALA A 198 -6.77 18.93 5.55
C ALA A 198 -7.75 20.00 6.09
N GLY A 199 -7.29 20.92 6.93
CA GLY A 199 -8.10 22.06 7.37
C GLY A 199 -8.49 23.00 6.22
N ALA A 200 -7.62 23.17 5.23
CA ALA A 200 -7.87 23.96 4.02
C ALA A 200 -8.66 23.21 2.93
N SER A 201 -8.93 21.92 3.13
CA SER A 201 -9.64 21.10 2.14
C SER A 201 -11.15 21.34 2.10
N GLY A 202 -11.72 22.05 3.07
CA GLY A 202 -13.17 22.29 3.11
C GLY A 202 -14.00 21.07 3.52
N TYR A 203 -13.40 19.93 3.91
CA TYR A 203 -14.12 18.86 4.62
C TYR A 203 -14.45 19.27 6.06
N THR A 204 -15.60 18.82 6.57
CA THR A 204 -15.87 18.85 8.01
C THR A 204 -15.05 17.78 8.73
N THR A 205 -14.80 17.95 10.03
CA THR A 205 -14.08 16.96 10.85
C THR A 205 -14.70 15.57 10.75
N TRP A 206 -16.02 15.47 10.76
CA TRP A 206 -16.72 14.19 10.61
C TRP A 206 -16.51 13.56 9.22
N GLN A 207 -16.53 14.37 8.15
CA GLN A 207 -16.23 13.88 6.80
C GLN A 207 -14.79 13.36 6.69
N ILE A 208 -13.82 14.03 7.34
CA ILE A 208 -12.43 13.57 7.42
C ILE A 208 -12.36 12.22 8.16
N ILE A 209 -13.03 12.09 9.31
CA ILE A 209 -13.06 10.83 10.08
C ILE A 209 -13.70 9.71 9.27
N ARG A 210 -14.88 9.93 8.68
CA ARG A 210 -15.58 8.93 7.89
C ARG A 210 -14.77 8.49 6.67
N ARG A 211 -14.18 9.45 5.94
CA ARG A 211 -13.39 9.16 4.74
C ARG A 211 -12.09 8.46 5.09
N TYR A 212 -11.29 9.05 5.97
CA TYR A 212 -9.92 8.60 6.22
C TYR A 212 -9.83 7.60 7.38
N ALA A 213 -10.41 7.89 8.54
CA ALA A 213 -10.28 7.00 9.70
C ALA A 213 -11.11 5.70 9.54
N ILE A 214 -12.31 5.78 8.97
CA ILE A 214 -13.17 4.60 8.75
C ILE A 214 -12.91 3.99 7.36
N GLY A 215 -13.11 4.77 6.31
CA GLY A 215 -13.03 4.28 4.93
C GLY A 215 -11.62 3.88 4.51
N GLU A 216 -10.63 4.76 4.71
CA GLU A 216 -9.27 4.46 4.25
C GLU A 216 -8.47 3.62 5.25
N PHE A 217 -8.46 3.97 6.54
CA PHE A 217 -7.57 3.39 7.56
C PHE A 217 -8.28 2.49 8.58
N GLY A 218 -9.60 2.27 8.47
CA GLY A 218 -10.38 1.59 9.51
C GLY A 218 -9.87 0.19 9.82
N THR A 219 -9.60 -0.62 8.79
CA THR A 219 -9.01 -1.95 8.96
C THR A 219 -7.65 -1.86 9.67
N LEU A 220 -6.75 -0.97 9.23
CA LEU A 220 -5.44 -0.81 9.87
C LEU A 220 -5.59 -0.42 11.35
N ILE A 221 -6.41 0.59 11.66
CA ILE A 221 -6.66 1.05 13.03
C ILE A 221 -7.21 -0.09 13.90
N LEU A 222 -8.12 -0.90 13.36
CA LEU A 222 -8.66 -2.07 14.07
C LEU A 222 -7.56 -3.08 14.44
N TYR A 223 -6.68 -3.44 13.49
CA TYR A 223 -5.56 -4.36 13.77
C TYR A 223 -4.58 -3.75 14.77
N LEU A 224 -4.23 -2.47 14.62
CA LEU A 224 -3.35 -1.78 15.55
C LEU A 224 -3.96 -1.74 16.96
N ALA A 225 -5.24 -1.42 17.09
CA ALA A 225 -5.91 -1.41 18.39
C ALA A 225 -5.96 -2.81 19.02
N ALA A 226 -6.39 -3.83 18.26
CA ALA A 226 -6.49 -5.21 18.74
C ALA A 226 -5.10 -5.78 19.11
N GLY A 227 -4.10 -5.60 18.24
CA GLY A 227 -2.72 -5.99 18.50
C GLY A 227 -2.13 -5.25 19.70
N GLY A 228 -2.43 -3.95 19.85
CA GLY A 228 -2.03 -3.14 20.99
C GLY A 228 -2.61 -3.62 22.32
N VAL A 229 -3.90 -3.96 22.36
CA VAL A 229 -4.54 -4.54 23.55
C VAL A 229 -3.87 -5.87 23.94
N ILE A 230 -3.56 -6.73 22.97
CA ILE A 230 -2.90 -8.01 23.23
C ILE A 230 -1.44 -7.81 23.67
N ALA A 231 -0.71 -6.86 23.07
CA ALA A 231 0.64 -6.51 23.50
C ALA A 231 0.64 -6.01 24.95
N LEU A 232 -0.33 -5.17 25.33
CA LEU A 232 -0.51 -4.71 26.71
C LEU A 232 -0.87 -5.86 27.65
N TRP A 233 -1.72 -6.79 27.22
CA TRP A 233 -2.04 -7.98 28.00
C TRP A 233 -0.82 -8.89 28.22
N PHE A 234 -0.01 -9.15 27.18
CA PHE A 234 1.26 -9.85 27.34
C PHE A 234 2.19 -9.09 28.29
N GLY A 235 2.37 -7.78 28.12
CA GLY A 235 3.14 -6.97 29.06
C GLY A 235 2.65 -7.09 30.50
N TYR A 236 1.34 -6.95 30.74
CA TYR A 236 0.72 -7.10 32.05
C TYR A 236 0.97 -8.48 32.67
N THR A 237 0.77 -9.56 31.90
CA THR A 237 1.01 -10.93 32.38
C THR A 237 2.50 -11.19 32.68
N LEU A 238 3.40 -10.56 31.92
CA LEU A 238 4.84 -10.61 32.16
C LEU A 238 5.22 -9.97 33.50
N PHE A 239 4.55 -8.88 33.87
CA PHE A 239 4.76 -8.21 35.16
C PHE A 239 4.19 -9.02 36.33
N HIS A 240 3.15 -9.82 36.09
CA HIS A 240 2.48 -10.65 37.11
C HIS A 240 3.02 -12.08 37.19
N GLY A 241 4.21 -12.34 36.65
CA GLY A 241 4.92 -13.60 36.83
C GLY A 241 4.45 -14.76 35.95
N ARG A 242 3.70 -14.51 34.86
CA ARG A 242 3.45 -15.55 33.85
C ARG A 242 4.69 -15.74 33.00
N ASP A 243 5.10 -16.99 32.80
CA ASP A 243 6.10 -17.34 31.80
C ASP A 243 5.54 -17.08 30.40
N ILE A 244 6.13 -16.10 29.73
CA ILE A 244 5.81 -15.73 28.35
C ILE A 244 6.68 -16.57 27.42
N LYS A 245 6.13 -17.08 26.33
CA LYS A 245 6.90 -17.88 25.37
C LYS A 245 7.73 -16.98 24.46
N SER A 246 8.90 -17.45 24.03
CA SER A 246 9.78 -16.72 23.09
C SER A 246 9.04 -16.19 21.86
N GLY A 247 8.11 -16.97 21.30
CA GLY A 247 7.30 -16.57 20.15
C GLY A 247 6.39 -15.35 20.41
N GLU A 248 5.88 -15.19 21.63
CA GLU A 248 5.07 -14.03 22.04
C GLU A 248 5.94 -12.78 22.16
N VAL A 249 7.15 -12.92 22.72
CA VAL A 249 8.14 -11.82 22.82
C VAL A 249 8.56 -11.32 21.43
N VAL A 250 8.83 -12.25 20.51
CA VAL A 250 9.19 -11.90 19.12
C VAL A 250 8.04 -11.15 18.42
N ALA A 251 6.80 -11.61 18.55
CA ALA A 251 5.65 -10.92 17.96
C ALA A 251 5.44 -9.52 18.55
N CYS A 252 5.58 -9.36 19.87
CA CYS A 252 5.55 -8.05 20.55
C CYS A 252 6.65 -7.13 20.04
N ALA A 253 7.88 -7.63 19.92
CA ALA A 253 9.02 -6.83 19.44
C ALA A 253 8.81 -6.33 18.01
N ILE A 254 8.29 -7.18 17.12
CA ILE A 254 7.94 -6.80 15.74
C ILE A 254 6.85 -5.72 15.73
N TYR A 255 5.79 -5.91 16.53
CA TYR A 255 4.69 -4.95 16.62
C TYR A 255 5.15 -3.58 17.14
N VAL A 256 5.87 -3.55 18.28
CA VAL A 256 6.34 -2.30 18.88
C VAL A 256 7.35 -1.58 17.99
N THR A 257 8.29 -2.32 17.38
CA THR A 257 9.28 -1.71 16.48
C THR A 257 8.62 -1.17 15.21
N GLY A 258 7.71 -1.94 14.61
CA GLY A 258 6.92 -1.47 13.48
C GLY A 258 6.13 -0.22 13.82
N GLY A 259 5.46 -0.21 14.98
CA GLY A 259 4.66 0.93 15.44
C GLY A 259 5.52 2.18 15.67
N THR A 260 6.70 2.00 16.25
CA THR A 260 7.67 3.10 16.46
C THR A 260 8.14 3.68 15.13
N ILE A 261 8.49 2.84 14.16
CA ILE A 261 8.87 3.26 12.81
C ILE A 261 7.71 4.00 12.12
N GLY A 262 6.50 3.46 12.24
CA GLY A 262 5.27 4.08 11.72
C GLY A 262 5.05 5.48 12.29
N VAL A 263 5.12 5.64 13.61
CA VAL A 263 4.98 6.94 14.29
C VAL A 263 6.04 7.94 13.83
N ILE A 264 7.31 7.51 13.72
CA ILE A 264 8.39 8.37 13.21
C ILE A 264 8.07 8.84 11.79
N PHE A 265 7.65 7.95 10.89
CA PHE A 265 7.32 8.35 9.51
C PHE A 265 6.06 9.22 9.39
N VAL A 266 5.16 9.16 10.36
CA VAL A 266 3.97 10.05 10.42
C VAL A 266 4.34 11.42 10.94
N MET A 267 5.15 11.49 12.00
CA MET A 267 5.56 12.74 12.64
C MET A 267 6.45 13.58 11.72
N PHE A 268 7.39 12.94 11.03
CA PHE A 268 8.31 13.62 10.13
C PHE A 268 7.86 13.48 8.68
N ARG A 269 8.12 14.50 7.85
CA ARG A 269 7.80 14.45 6.41
C ARG A 269 8.69 13.41 5.70
N ALA A 270 8.28 12.15 5.78
CA ALA A 270 8.90 11.05 5.05
C ALA A 270 8.46 11.08 3.59
N ILE A 271 9.34 10.63 2.69
CA ILE A 271 9.07 10.54 1.24
C ILE A 271 7.98 9.50 0.94
N ILE A 272 7.80 8.53 1.83
CA ILE A 272 6.67 7.61 1.77
C ILE A 272 5.44 8.42 2.11
N THR A 273 4.53 8.65 1.16
CA THR A 273 3.34 9.45 1.41
C THR A 273 2.17 8.64 1.97
N GLU A 274 2.17 7.33 1.70
CA GLU A 274 1.12 6.35 1.98
C GLU A 274 1.21 5.80 3.42
N PHE A 275 0.22 6.09 4.26
CA PHE A 275 0.19 5.72 5.69
C PHE A 275 0.19 4.20 5.93
N TYR A 276 -0.48 3.43 5.07
CA TYR A 276 -0.41 1.96 5.12
C TYR A 276 0.99 1.43 4.86
N ARG A 277 1.75 2.08 3.97
CA ARG A 277 3.12 1.67 3.64
C ARG A 277 4.09 1.86 4.80
N MET A 278 3.82 2.82 5.67
CA MET A 278 4.60 3.06 6.88
C MET A 278 4.33 2.04 7.98
N ASN A 279 3.13 1.45 8.02
CA ASN A 279 2.65 0.64 9.15
C ASN A 279 2.58 -0.87 8.84
N GLN A 280 3.22 -1.34 7.78
CA GLN A 280 3.14 -2.74 7.34
C GLN A 280 3.75 -3.70 8.35
N LEU A 281 4.89 -3.32 8.93
CA LEU A 281 5.52 -4.08 10.00
C LEU A 281 4.63 -4.17 11.24
N THR A 282 4.00 -3.05 11.61
CA THR A 282 3.06 -2.99 12.73
C THR A 282 1.84 -3.88 12.47
N LEU A 283 1.29 -3.82 11.25
CA LEU A 283 0.18 -4.66 10.83
C LEU A 283 0.55 -6.15 10.87
N PHE A 284 1.73 -6.51 10.36
CA PHE A 284 2.22 -7.89 10.44
C PHE A 284 2.42 -8.35 11.89
N GLY A 285 3.02 -7.53 12.74
CA GLY A 285 3.12 -7.80 14.17
C GLY A 285 1.74 -7.94 14.83
N ALA A 286 0.76 -7.12 14.45
CA ALA A 286 -0.59 -7.18 14.97
C ALA A 286 -1.30 -8.48 14.59
N ILE A 287 -1.19 -8.93 13.34
CA ILE A 287 -1.73 -10.23 12.89
C ILE A 287 -1.15 -11.37 13.73
N LEU A 288 0.18 -11.37 13.94
CA LEU A 288 0.84 -12.39 14.77
C LEU A 288 0.38 -12.33 16.21
N LEU A 289 0.30 -11.15 16.81
CA LEU A 289 -0.17 -10.96 18.19
C LEU A 289 -1.61 -11.40 18.37
N ILE A 290 -2.51 -11.02 17.45
CA ILE A 290 -3.91 -11.47 17.47
C ILE A 290 -3.93 -13.00 17.43
N GLY A 291 -3.30 -13.62 16.45
CA GLY A 291 -3.33 -15.08 16.33
C GLY A 291 -2.68 -15.82 17.50
N LEU A 292 -1.53 -15.35 18.00
CA LEU A 292 -0.85 -15.94 19.16
C LEU A 292 -1.67 -15.76 20.44
N GLY A 293 -2.19 -14.55 20.69
CA GLY A 293 -3.03 -14.26 21.85
C GLY A 293 -4.29 -15.12 21.86
N MET A 294 -4.96 -15.26 20.71
CA MET A 294 -6.13 -16.13 20.59
C MET A 294 -5.77 -17.60 20.81
N ALA A 295 -4.62 -18.07 20.32
CA ALA A 295 -4.17 -19.43 20.53
C ALA A 295 -3.83 -19.72 22.00
N VAL A 296 -3.25 -18.75 22.71
CA VAL A 296 -3.01 -18.85 24.16
C VAL A 296 -4.32 -18.95 24.92
N LEU A 297 -5.30 -18.10 24.58
CA LEU A 297 -6.62 -18.14 25.20
C LEU A 297 -7.32 -19.47 24.89
N HIS A 298 -7.24 -19.95 23.64
CA HIS A 298 -7.87 -21.19 23.18
C HIS A 298 -7.31 -22.45 23.85
N THR A 299 -6.02 -22.43 24.19
CA THR A 299 -5.32 -23.56 24.81
C THR A 299 -5.33 -23.49 26.35
N HIS A 300 -6.02 -22.51 26.93
CA HIS A 300 -6.04 -22.30 28.37
C HIS A 300 -7.01 -23.26 29.08
N ASN A 301 -6.44 -24.40 29.49
CA ASN A 301 -6.97 -25.43 30.40
C ASN A 301 -8.50 -25.66 30.38
N ASP A 302 -8.95 -26.58 29.51
CA ASP A 302 -10.35 -26.99 29.32
C ASP A 302 -11.04 -27.58 30.57
N ASN A 303 -10.30 -27.88 31.63
CA ASN A 303 -10.81 -28.51 32.85
C ASN A 303 -11.52 -27.56 33.83
N LEU A 304 -11.44 -26.24 33.61
CA LEU A 304 -12.14 -25.25 34.44
C LEU A 304 -13.28 -24.61 33.64
N ARG A 305 -14.42 -24.38 34.30
CA ARG A 305 -15.60 -23.70 33.72
C ARG A 305 -15.25 -22.30 33.16
N SER A 306 -14.19 -21.68 33.67
CA SER A 306 -13.60 -20.45 33.14
C SER A 306 -12.91 -20.62 31.79
N GLY A 307 -12.29 -21.77 31.51
CA GLY A 307 -11.61 -22.09 30.24
C GLY A 307 -12.58 -22.15 29.06
N VAL A 308 -13.76 -22.77 29.24
CA VAL A 308 -14.81 -22.81 28.20
C VAL A 308 -15.35 -21.41 27.87
N LEU A 309 -15.53 -20.56 28.89
CA LEU A 309 -15.95 -19.17 28.72
C LEU A 309 -14.86 -18.34 28.01
N LEU A 310 -13.59 -18.48 28.41
CA LEU A 310 -12.45 -17.82 27.79
C LEU A 310 -12.28 -18.23 26.32
N ASN A 311 -12.45 -19.51 26.01
CA ASN A 311 -12.43 -20.03 24.64
C ASN A 311 -13.56 -19.41 23.80
N SER A 312 -14.78 -19.37 24.33
CA SER A 312 -15.92 -18.75 23.64
C SER A 312 -15.70 -17.27 23.38
N VAL A 313 -15.21 -16.53 24.39
CA VAL A 313 -14.87 -15.10 24.27
C VAL A 313 -13.76 -14.87 23.24
N ALA A 314 -12.73 -15.70 23.24
CA ALA A 314 -11.64 -15.62 22.27
C ALA A 314 -12.17 -15.86 20.85
N THR A 315 -12.92 -16.95 20.62
CA THR A 315 -13.49 -17.21 19.30
C THR A 315 -14.42 -16.07 18.86
N SER A 316 -15.29 -15.56 19.74
CA SER A 316 -16.17 -14.42 19.42
C SER A 316 -15.39 -13.14 19.10
N ALA A 317 -14.33 -12.82 19.85
CA ALA A 317 -13.49 -11.65 19.60
C ALA A 317 -12.74 -11.76 18.25
N LEU A 318 -12.22 -12.94 17.93
CA LEU A 318 -11.57 -13.18 16.64
C LEU A 318 -12.56 -13.04 15.48
N VAL A 319 -13.75 -13.64 15.61
CA VAL A 319 -14.82 -13.53 14.62
C VAL A 319 -15.25 -12.07 14.46
N LEU A 320 -15.40 -11.32 15.55
CA LEU A 320 -15.76 -9.90 15.51
C LEU A 320 -14.68 -9.08 14.80
N VAL A 321 -13.40 -9.29 15.09
CA VAL A 321 -12.28 -8.62 14.41
C VAL A 321 -12.30 -8.96 12.92
N VAL A 322 -12.51 -10.22 12.55
CA VAL A 322 -12.55 -10.69 11.15
C VAL A 322 -13.72 -10.08 10.39
N ILE A 323 -14.94 -10.14 10.94
CA ILE A 323 -16.13 -9.57 10.32
C ILE A 323 -15.99 -8.06 10.19
N THR A 324 -15.57 -7.37 11.25
CA THR A 324 -15.40 -5.91 11.23
C THR A 324 -14.31 -5.50 10.24
N ALA A 325 -13.17 -6.21 10.25
CA ALA A 325 -12.09 -5.97 9.31
C ALA A 325 -12.55 -6.18 7.87
N GLY A 326 -13.28 -7.26 7.58
CA GLY A 326 -13.83 -7.57 6.26
C GLY A 326 -14.85 -6.53 5.79
N SER A 327 -15.78 -6.11 6.66
CA SER A 327 -16.75 -5.06 6.35
C SER A 327 -16.08 -3.72 6.07
N LEU A 328 -15.13 -3.29 6.91
CA LEU A 328 -14.36 -2.06 6.70
C LEU A 328 -13.53 -2.12 5.42
N ALA A 329 -12.98 -3.30 5.14
CA ALA A 329 -12.16 -3.53 3.97
C ALA A 329 -12.99 -3.36 2.68
N VAL A 330 -14.20 -3.93 2.59
CA VAL A 330 -15.10 -3.75 1.42
C VAL A 330 -15.33 -2.28 1.05
N PHE A 331 -15.45 -1.38 2.04
CA PHE A 331 -15.61 0.06 1.78
C PHE A 331 -14.37 0.74 1.16
N ASN A 332 -13.21 0.08 1.20
CA ASN A 332 -11.92 0.59 0.73
C ASN A 332 -11.48 -0.02 -0.62
N VAL A 333 -12.06 -1.17 -0.99
CA VAL A 333 -11.70 -2.00 -2.16
C VAL A 333 -12.24 -1.44 -3.47
N TYR A 334 -13.49 -0.98 -3.47
CA TYR A 334 -14.19 -0.59 -4.69
C TYR A 334 -14.37 0.92 -4.74
N ASP A 335 -13.28 1.61 -5.04
CA ASP A 335 -13.36 2.97 -5.58
C ASP A 335 -12.71 2.97 -6.98
N GLU A 336 -13.36 2.30 -7.94
CA GLU A 336 -12.96 2.21 -9.35
C GLU A 336 -12.68 3.61 -9.96
N ARG A 337 -13.25 4.65 -9.36
CA ARG A 337 -13.16 6.06 -9.76
C ARG A 337 -11.83 6.71 -9.36
N ARG A 338 -10.98 6.03 -8.57
CA ARG A 338 -9.62 6.47 -8.21
C ARG A 338 -8.54 6.03 -9.20
N HIS A 339 -8.86 5.15 -10.14
CA HIS A 339 -7.91 4.66 -11.14
C HIS A 339 -8.26 5.20 -12.52
N ALA A 340 -7.24 5.49 -13.33
CA ALA A 340 -7.50 5.92 -14.70
C ALA A 340 -8.14 4.73 -15.44
N THR A 341 -9.26 4.99 -16.11
CA THR A 341 -9.96 3.96 -16.85
C THR A 341 -9.20 3.66 -18.14
N GLN A 342 -9.39 2.46 -18.69
CA GLN A 342 -8.82 2.13 -20.01
C GLN A 342 -9.31 3.12 -21.07
N ALA A 343 -10.57 3.52 -21.01
CA ALA A 343 -11.14 4.53 -21.91
C ALA A 343 -10.40 5.88 -21.81
N GLU A 344 -10.02 6.31 -20.60
CA GLU A 344 -9.20 7.51 -20.41
C GLU A 344 -7.79 7.36 -21.01
N PHE A 345 -7.15 6.21 -20.83
CA PHE A 345 -5.84 5.93 -21.43
C PHE A 345 -5.88 5.88 -22.96
N GLU A 346 -6.90 5.24 -23.54
CA GLU A 346 -7.10 5.18 -24.99
C GLU A 346 -7.36 6.55 -25.58
N GLY A 347 -8.20 7.37 -24.92
CA GLY A 347 -8.45 8.74 -25.33
C GLY A 347 -7.19 9.59 -25.27
N VAL A 348 -6.44 9.54 -24.17
CA VAL A 348 -5.16 10.25 -24.07
C VAL A 348 -4.16 9.76 -25.12
N ASN A 349 -4.06 8.45 -25.36
CA ASN A 349 -3.19 7.89 -26.39
C ASN A 349 -3.60 8.33 -27.79
N HIS A 350 -4.90 8.39 -28.08
CA HIS A 350 -5.43 8.91 -29.34
C HIS A 350 -5.05 10.39 -29.51
N HIS A 351 -5.24 11.22 -28.47
CA HIS A 351 -4.85 12.63 -28.49
C HIS A 351 -3.36 12.79 -28.80
N MET A 352 -2.51 12.05 -28.10
CA MET A 352 -1.06 12.09 -28.32
C MET A 352 -0.66 11.58 -29.71
N THR A 353 -1.45 10.71 -30.33
CA THR A 353 -1.11 10.17 -31.65
C THR A 353 -1.52 11.10 -32.78
N TYR A 354 -2.67 11.78 -32.65
CA TYR A 354 -3.33 12.46 -33.77
C TYR A 354 -3.52 13.97 -33.59
N ALA A 355 -3.30 14.53 -32.39
CA ALA A 355 -3.48 15.95 -32.16
C ALA A 355 -2.35 16.79 -32.77
N ASN A 356 -2.68 18.03 -33.12
CA ASN A 356 -1.67 19.03 -33.46
C ASN A 356 -1.07 19.63 -32.18
N TYR A 357 0.23 19.41 -31.98
CA TYR A 357 0.99 19.88 -30.81
C TYR A 357 1.24 21.39 -30.78
N ASP A 358 1.05 22.10 -31.89
CA ASP A 358 1.12 23.56 -31.95
C ASP A 358 -0.11 24.23 -31.32
N LEU A 359 -1.14 23.45 -30.98
CA LEU A 359 -2.39 23.95 -30.40
C LEU A 359 -2.46 23.66 -28.90
N ASN A 360 -2.96 24.63 -28.15
CA ASN A 360 -3.17 24.49 -26.71
C ASN A 360 -4.19 23.38 -26.41
N THR A 361 -3.86 22.49 -25.48
CA THR A 361 -4.80 21.51 -24.93
C THR A 361 -5.16 21.90 -23.49
N ARG A 362 -6.45 22.06 -23.24
CA ARG A 362 -7.01 22.25 -21.90
C ARG A 362 -7.58 20.91 -21.44
N SER A 363 -7.26 20.49 -20.23
CA SER A 363 -7.79 19.23 -19.69
C SER A 363 -8.16 19.36 -18.22
N LEU A 364 -9.00 18.42 -17.78
CA LEU A 364 -9.23 18.19 -16.37
C LEU A 364 -8.00 17.53 -15.74
N ARG A 365 -7.88 17.68 -14.40
CA ARG A 365 -6.69 17.26 -13.66
C ARG A 365 -6.32 15.81 -13.96
N VAL A 366 -7.26 14.88 -13.91
CA VAL A 366 -6.94 13.45 -14.01
C VAL A 366 -6.36 13.06 -15.38
N SER A 367 -6.89 13.60 -16.47
CA SER A 367 -6.45 13.25 -17.83
C SER A 367 -5.03 13.74 -18.12
N ALA A 368 -4.62 14.86 -17.52
CA ALA A 368 -3.22 15.30 -17.58
C ALA A 368 -2.27 14.32 -16.88
N ILE A 369 -2.66 13.69 -15.77
CA ILE A 369 -1.84 12.65 -15.11
C ILE A 369 -1.67 11.45 -16.02
N ALA A 370 -2.75 10.99 -16.66
CA ALA A 370 -2.71 9.84 -17.57
C ALA A 370 -1.72 10.06 -18.74
N SER A 371 -1.59 11.28 -19.23
CA SER A 371 -0.63 11.61 -20.31
C SER A 371 0.82 11.35 -19.96
N GLU A 372 1.22 11.58 -18.70
CA GLU A 372 2.60 11.34 -18.26
C GLU A 372 2.95 9.84 -18.31
N TYR A 373 1.96 8.99 -18.06
CA TYR A 373 2.10 7.53 -18.14
C TYR A 373 2.13 7.04 -19.60
N THR A 374 1.29 7.60 -20.49
CA THR A 374 1.21 7.18 -21.90
C THR A 374 2.45 7.56 -22.71
N ILE A 375 3.10 8.69 -22.41
CA ILE A 375 4.28 9.16 -23.17
C ILE A 375 5.50 8.24 -22.95
N GLY A 376 5.55 7.52 -21.82
CA GLY A 376 6.73 6.76 -21.41
C GLY A 376 7.89 7.67 -20.99
N THR A 377 8.60 7.29 -19.92
CA THR A 377 9.63 8.15 -19.32
C THR A 377 10.79 8.49 -20.27
N GLN A 378 11.04 7.69 -21.31
CA GLN A 378 12.11 7.91 -22.29
C GLN A 378 11.72 8.88 -23.43
N ARG A 379 10.44 9.01 -23.77
CA ARG A 379 9.98 10.00 -24.77
C ARG A 379 9.69 11.35 -24.11
N ALA A 380 9.24 11.31 -22.85
CA ALA A 380 9.00 12.49 -22.03
C ALA A 380 10.28 13.30 -21.79
N SER A 381 11.44 12.65 -21.63
CA SER A 381 12.72 13.36 -21.46
C SER A 381 13.20 14.12 -22.69
N ASN A 382 12.69 13.78 -23.88
CA ASN A 382 13.13 14.35 -25.15
C ASN A 382 12.23 15.49 -25.63
N ILE A 383 11.08 15.69 -24.99
CA ILE A 383 10.16 16.79 -25.26
C ILE A 383 10.26 17.76 -24.08
N PRO A 384 10.75 18.99 -24.28
CA PRO A 384 10.73 20.03 -23.27
C PRO A 384 9.37 20.11 -22.59
N TRP A 385 9.35 20.28 -21.26
CA TRP A 385 8.09 20.34 -20.50
C TRP A 385 7.11 21.40 -21.05
N THR A 386 7.64 22.46 -21.64
CA THR A 386 6.93 23.56 -22.31
C THR A 386 6.26 23.18 -23.63
N GLU A 387 6.62 22.05 -24.22
CA GLU A 387 6.12 21.57 -25.51
C GLU A 387 5.18 20.35 -25.37
N ARG A 388 4.89 19.94 -24.14
CA ARG A 388 3.96 18.83 -23.88
C ARG A 388 2.51 19.30 -23.98
N PRO A 389 1.62 18.59 -24.67
CA PRO A 389 0.24 19.06 -24.86
C PRO A 389 -0.52 19.13 -23.53
N PHE A 390 -0.18 18.29 -22.56
CA PHE A 390 -0.78 18.31 -21.23
C PHE A 390 0.13 19.02 -20.22
N HIS A 391 -0.16 20.28 -19.92
CA HIS A 391 0.53 21.04 -18.89
C HIS A 391 -0.28 21.01 -17.59
N GLN A 392 0.04 20.05 -16.73
CA GLN A 392 -0.32 20.19 -15.33
C GLN A 392 0.59 21.23 -14.66
N LEU A 393 0.11 21.88 -13.60
CA LEU A 393 0.85 22.80 -12.71
C LEU A 393 0.67 24.31 -12.91
N ARG A 394 -0.06 24.81 -13.92
CA ARG A 394 -0.43 26.24 -13.95
C ARG A 394 -1.95 26.43 -13.74
N PRO A 395 -2.38 27.34 -12.86
CA PRO A 395 -3.80 27.71 -12.71
C PRO A 395 -4.44 28.08 -14.06
N ASN A 396 -3.63 28.63 -14.95
CA ASN A 396 -4.05 29.18 -16.24
C ASN A 396 -4.10 28.16 -17.38
N SER A 397 -3.84 26.86 -17.15
CA SER A 397 -3.89 25.80 -18.19
C SER A 397 -4.97 24.74 -17.95
N GLY A 398 -5.63 24.74 -16.79
CA GLY A 398 -6.73 23.84 -16.51
C GLY A 398 -8.05 24.25 -17.20
N LEU A 399 -8.96 23.29 -17.35
CA LEU A 399 -10.36 23.56 -17.71
C LEU A 399 -11.04 24.37 -16.58
N PRO A 400 -11.77 25.46 -16.87
CA PRO A 400 -12.67 26.09 -15.90
C PRO A 400 -13.94 25.25 -15.71
N ASP A 401 -14.60 25.39 -14.57
CA ASP A 401 -15.74 24.56 -14.16
C ASP A 401 -16.96 24.72 -15.08
N ASP A 402 -17.11 25.89 -15.70
CA ASP A 402 -18.23 26.21 -16.59
C ASP A 402 -17.88 26.19 -18.08
N LEU A 403 -16.70 25.67 -18.43
CA LEU A 403 -16.10 25.83 -19.76
C LEU A 403 -16.02 27.31 -20.22
N GLY A 404 -16.13 28.28 -19.31
CA GLY A 404 -16.19 29.71 -19.58
C GLY A 404 -17.54 30.23 -20.08
N TYR A 405 -18.61 29.41 -20.06
CA TYR A 405 -19.92 29.78 -20.58
C TYR A 405 -20.75 30.72 -19.68
N THR A 406 -20.32 30.95 -18.44
CA THR A 406 -20.93 31.95 -17.55
C THR A 406 -20.60 33.35 -18.02
N THR A 407 -19.38 33.56 -18.52
CA THR A 407 -18.91 34.87 -18.99
C THR A 407 -18.92 35.00 -20.52
N ASN A 408 -18.87 33.88 -21.25
CA ASN A 408 -18.73 33.87 -22.70
C ASN A 408 -19.86 33.10 -23.38
N LYS A 409 -20.12 33.42 -24.65
CA LYS A 409 -21.12 32.72 -25.46
C LYS A 409 -20.60 31.43 -26.12
N SER A 410 -19.29 31.25 -26.17
CA SER A 410 -18.61 30.15 -26.88
C SER A 410 -17.38 29.72 -26.10
N VAL A 411 -17.08 28.43 -26.09
CA VAL A 411 -15.89 27.85 -25.43
C VAL A 411 -14.59 28.28 -26.12
N SER A 412 -14.66 28.77 -27.36
CA SER A 412 -13.51 29.29 -28.10
C SER A 412 -12.76 30.40 -27.35
N SER A 413 -13.43 31.14 -26.47
CA SER A 413 -12.80 32.21 -25.68
C SER A 413 -11.82 31.72 -24.63
N LEU A 414 -11.79 30.41 -24.33
CA LEU A 414 -10.78 29.81 -23.46
C LEU A 414 -9.38 29.75 -24.09
N PHE A 415 -9.30 30.03 -25.39
CA PHE A 415 -8.10 29.92 -26.20
C PHE A 415 -7.77 31.25 -26.88
N ASP A 416 -6.49 31.57 -26.98
CA ASP A 416 -5.99 32.64 -27.85
C ASP A 416 -5.98 32.17 -29.33
N GLY A 417 -7.06 31.53 -29.80
CA GLY A 417 -7.17 30.90 -31.11
C GLY A 417 -7.82 29.51 -31.08
N ARG A 418 -7.20 28.53 -31.76
CA ARG A 418 -7.67 27.14 -31.84
C ARG A 418 -7.06 26.28 -30.73
N GLY A 419 -7.78 25.25 -30.30
CA GLY A 419 -7.29 24.37 -29.24
C GLY A 419 -8.06 23.07 -29.08
N TYR A 420 -7.68 22.30 -28.08
CA TYR A 420 -8.34 21.06 -27.71
C TYR A 420 -8.83 21.09 -26.27
N ILE A 421 -9.96 20.42 -26.02
CA ILE A 421 -10.50 20.16 -24.69
C ILE A 421 -10.56 18.65 -24.50
N VAL A 422 -10.00 18.16 -23.41
CA VAL A 422 -10.04 16.75 -23.02
C VAL A 422 -10.81 16.60 -21.70
N ILE A 423 -11.91 15.86 -21.76
CA ILE A 423 -12.80 15.56 -20.64
C ILE A 423 -12.87 14.04 -20.51
N SER A 424 -12.82 13.53 -19.27
CA SER A 424 -13.02 12.09 -19.00
C SER A 424 -14.17 11.89 -18.01
N GLU A 425 -14.89 10.79 -18.21
CA GLU A 425 -16.02 10.35 -17.36
C GLU A 425 -15.62 10.28 -15.88
N ARG A 426 -14.41 9.80 -15.62
CA ARG A 426 -13.84 9.74 -14.27
C ARG A 426 -13.84 11.08 -13.53
N ASN A 427 -13.60 12.19 -14.23
CA ASN A 427 -13.66 13.50 -13.58
C ASN A 427 -15.12 13.89 -13.25
N GLN A 428 -16.09 13.45 -14.05
CA GLN A 428 -17.51 13.67 -13.81
C GLN A 428 -17.99 12.89 -12.60
N ASP A 429 -17.59 11.62 -12.50
CA ASP A 429 -17.97 10.73 -11.40
C ASP A 429 -17.37 11.12 -10.05
N TRP A 430 -16.25 11.85 -10.06
CA TRP A 430 -15.58 12.25 -8.83
C TRP A 430 -16.48 13.19 -8.00
N VAL A 431 -17.29 14.03 -8.64
CA VAL A 431 -18.14 15.01 -7.95
C VAL A 431 -19.30 14.33 -7.24
N ALA A 432 -19.82 13.24 -7.80
CA ALA A 432 -20.95 12.49 -7.27
C ALA A 432 -20.66 11.82 -5.90
N VAL A 433 -19.38 11.59 -5.57
CA VAL A 433 -18.97 10.98 -4.28
C VAL A 433 -18.43 11.99 -3.28
N GLU A 434 -18.24 13.23 -3.73
CA GLU A 434 -17.72 14.30 -2.88
C GLU A 434 -18.87 15.04 -2.20
N PRO A 435 -18.74 15.39 -0.91
CA PRO A 435 -19.75 16.18 -0.20
C PRO A 435 -20.05 17.50 -0.92
N PRO A 436 -21.29 18.04 -0.85
CA PRO A 436 -21.66 19.28 -1.54
C PRO A 436 -20.75 20.49 -1.22
N ASN A 437 -20.27 20.59 0.01
CA ASN A 437 -19.32 21.63 0.45
C ASN A 437 -17.95 21.57 -0.26
N ARG A 438 -17.65 20.50 -0.97
CA ARG A 438 -16.40 20.27 -1.70
C ARG A 438 -16.51 20.52 -3.20
N HIS A 439 -17.71 20.72 -3.75
CA HIS A 439 -17.90 20.87 -5.20
C HIS A 439 -17.13 22.09 -5.75
N GLN A 440 -16.96 23.15 -4.97
CA GLN A 440 -16.09 24.30 -5.33
C GLN A 440 -14.59 23.97 -5.47
N TYR A 441 -14.13 22.81 -4.99
CA TYR A 441 -12.74 22.36 -5.04
C TYR A 441 -12.54 21.17 -5.99
N VAL A 442 -13.63 20.63 -6.55
CA VAL A 442 -13.63 19.46 -7.41
C VAL A 442 -14.15 19.90 -8.77
N LYS A 443 -13.23 20.00 -9.74
CA LYS A 443 -13.58 20.41 -11.10
C LYS A 443 -14.56 19.41 -11.71
N TYR A 444 -15.72 19.90 -12.11
CA TYR A 444 -16.85 19.16 -12.67
C TYR A 444 -17.28 19.88 -13.95
N ILE A 445 -17.73 19.15 -14.98
CA ILE A 445 -18.45 19.76 -16.10
C ILE A 445 -19.85 19.14 -16.13
N SER A 446 -20.86 19.93 -15.82
CA SER A 446 -22.26 19.50 -15.77
C SER A 446 -22.79 18.99 -17.12
N ASP A 447 -23.86 18.20 -17.06
CA ASP A 447 -24.58 17.76 -18.26
C ASP A 447 -25.10 18.96 -19.08
N GLU A 448 -25.44 20.05 -18.41
CA GLU A 448 -25.83 21.31 -19.07
C GLU A 448 -24.65 21.91 -19.85
N GLU A 449 -23.46 21.99 -19.25
CA GLU A 449 -22.26 22.48 -19.94
C GLU A 449 -21.82 21.55 -21.07
N MET A 450 -21.94 20.24 -20.89
CA MET A 450 -21.72 19.25 -21.94
C MET A 450 -22.71 19.42 -23.10
N SER A 451 -23.98 19.71 -22.80
CA SER A 451 -25.00 20.03 -23.80
C SER A 451 -24.68 21.32 -24.54
N ARG A 452 -24.26 22.37 -23.81
CA ARG A 452 -23.82 23.64 -24.40
C ARG A 452 -22.61 23.44 -25.31
N LEU A 453 -21.62 22.65 -24.87
CA LEU A 453 -20.45 22.28 -25.68
C LEU A 453 -20.82 21.51 -26.95
N ARG A 454 -21.79 20.59 -26.88
CA ARG A 454 -22.32 19.88 -28.06
C ARG A 454 -23.03 20.82 -29.04
N SER A 455 -23.70 21.84 -28.52
CA SER A 455 -24.43 22.83 -29.33
C SER A 455 -23.56 24.00 -29.82
N ASP A 456 -22.35 24.16 -29.30
CA ASP A 456 -21.43 25.23 -29.67
C ASP A 456 -20.85 24.96 -31.07
N ASN A 457 -21.16 25.85 -32.01
CA ASN A 457 -20.72 25.74 -33.40
C ASN A 457 -19.21 25.90 -33.59
N ARG A 458 -18.48 26.37 -32.55
CA ARG A 458 -17.02 26.47 -32.53
C ARG A 458 -16.34 25.28 -31.89
N ALA A 459 -17.09 24.36 -31.29
CA ALA A 459 -16.56 23.10 -30.78
C ALA A 459 -16.98 21.93 -31.68
N ARG A 460 -16.05 21.00 -31.93
CA ARG A 460 -16.35 19.76 -32.62
C ARG A 460 -15.73 18.59 -31.88
N GLN A 461 -16.53 17.60 -31.53
CA GLN A 461 -16.03 16.36 -30.98
C GLN A 461 -15.21 15.62 -32.05
N VAL A 462 -13.97 15.30 -31.72
CA VAL A 462 -13.04 14.58 -32.60
C VAL A 462 -12.77 13.16 -32.13
N TYR A 463 -13.07 12.85 -30.86
CA TYR A 463 -12.95 11.51 -30.30
C TYR A 463 -13.98 11.28 -29.19
N ASP A 464 -14.53 10.07 -29.17
CA ASP A 464 -15.45 9.56 -28.15
C ASP A 464 -15.31 8.03 -28.06
N ASN A 465 -15.05 7.51 -26.88
CA ASN A 465 -15.08 6.07 -26.58
C ASN A 465 -15.98 5.74 -25.37
N GLY A 466 -16.91 6.64 -25.02
CA GLY A 466 -17.80 6.49 -23.88
C GLY A 466 -17.21 6.86 -22.53
N GLY A 467 -15.87 6.89 -22.37
CA GLY A 467 -15.21 7.27 -21.12
C GLY A 467 -14.21 8.44 -21.23
N SER A 468 -13.87 8.85 -22.46
CA SER A 468 -13.01 10.00 -22.76
C SER A 468 -13.52 10.73 -24.00
N TRP A 469 -13.63 12.04 -23.89
CA TRP A 469 -14.13 12.94 -24.94
C TRP A 469 -13.09 13.99 -25.28
N ILE A 470 -12.73 14.05 -26.56
CA ILE A 470 -11.82 15.08 -27.09
C ILE A 470 -12.59 15.98 -28.02
N TRP A 471 -12.51 17.27 -27.75
CA TRP A 471 -13.12 18.32 -28.53
C TRP A 471 -12.04 19.18 -29.13
N TRP A 472 -12.19 19.49 -30.41
CA TRP A 472 -11.40 20.51 -31.07
C TRP A 472 -12.22 21.79 -31.15
N VAL A 473 -11.59 22.91 -30.79
CA VAL A 473 -12.22 24.21 -30.67
C VAL A 473 -11.59 25.18 -31.67
N ARG A 474 -12.45 25.91 -32.39
CA ARG A 474 -12.10 26.79 -33.51
C ARG A 474 -12.01 28.26 -33.14
#